data_AF-A0A256XHQ3-F1
#
_entry.id   AF-A0A256XHQ3-F1
#
_cell.length_a   1.000
_cell.length_b   1.000
_cell.length_c   1.000
_cell.angle_alpha   90.00
_cell.angle_beta   90.00
_cell.angle_gamma   90.00
#
_symmetry.space_group_name_H-M   'P 1'
#
loop_
_entity.id
_entity.type
_entity.pdbx_description
1 polymer ?
#
loop_
_entity_poly.entity_id
_entity_poly.type
_entity_poly.pdbx_seq_one_letter_code
_entity_poly.pdbx_strand_id
1 'polypeptide(L)' 'MNDFASNTVKPQMNSRLHRWSFRKFQKIIEYKARLSGISIVYVDANGTSSLCPICGAKLSLNGHGTLKCKKCGLMLIETL' A
#
# COMPACT_ATOMS: atom_id res chain seq x y z
N MET A 1 26.90 -14.36 13.83
CA MET A 1 25.79 -15.02 13.11
C MET A 1 24.51 -14.28 13.43
N ASN A 2 23.81 -13.88 12.36
CA ASN A 2 22.54 -13.15 12.28
C ASN A 2 22.63 -11.63 12.48
N ASP A 3 23.27 -10.98 11.50
CA ASP A 3 23.03 -9.59 11.15
C ASP A 3 21.62 -9.46 10.57
N PHE A 4 20.66 -9.02 11.39
CA PHE A 4 19.37 -8.53 10.92
C PHE A 4 19.63 -7.26 10.10
N ALA A 5 19.83 -7.45 8.79
CA ALA A 5 20.09 -6.39 7.83
C ALA A 5 19.08 -5.25 8.00
N SER A 6 19.61 -4.09 8.36
CA SER A 6 18.92 -2.82 8.47
C SER A 6 18.35 -2.43 7.10
N ASN A 7 17.02 -2.51 6.96
CA ASN A 7 16.31 -1.94 5.82
C ASN A 7 16.43 -0.41 5.87
N THR A 8 17.46 0.12 5.21
CA THR A 8 17.69 1.55 5.06
C THR A 8 16.78 2.11 3.97
N VAL A 9 15.74 2.83 4.38
CA VAL A 9 14.90 3.63 3.47
C VAL A 9 15.81 4.65 2.77
N LYS A 10 15.94 4.57 1.43
CA LYS A 10 16.76 5.51 0.65
C LYS A 10 16.36 6.98 0.97
N PRO A 11 17.32 7.90 1.22
CA PRO A 11 17.04 9.25 1.74
C PRO A 11 16.13 10.10 0.83
N GLN A 12 16.16 9.86 -0.48
CA GLN A 12 15.28 10.52 -1.46
C GLN A 12 13.82 10.06 -1.38
N MET A 13 13.56 8.81 -0.97
CA MET A 13 12.20 8.33 -0.78
C MET A 13 11.61 8.88 0.52
N ASN A 14 12.42 8.92 1.59
CA ASN A 14 11.99 9.46 2.87
C ASN A 14 11.62 10.95 2.75
N SER A 15 12.40 11.73 2.01
CA SER A 15 12.08 13.16 1.76
C SER A 15 10.77 13.36 0.99
N ARG A 16 10.44 12.50 0.02
CA ARG A 16 9.15 12.53 -0.69
C ARG A 16 7.98 12.19 0.24
N LEU A 17 8.13 11.17 1.09
CA LEU A 17 7.10 10.78 2.06
C LEU A 17 6.85 11.88 3.10
N HIS A 18 7.89 12.61 3.51
CA HIS A 18 7.75 13.73 4.45
C HIS A 18 7.05 14.98 3.86
N ARG A 19 7.00 15.13 2.53
CA ARG A 19 6.29 16.26 1.87
C ARG A 19 4.78 16.15 1.98
N TRP A 20 4.23 14.94 1.96
CA TRP A 20 2.81 14.72 2.14
C TRP A 20 2.54 14.25 3.57
N SER A 21 1.81 15.05 4.35
CA SER A 21 1.51 14.70 5.75
C SER A 21 0.42 13.64 5.85
N PHE A 22 0.71 12.40 5.45
CA PHE A 22 -0.19 11.24 5.53
C PHE A 22 -0.90 11.14 6.89
N ARG A 23 -0.15 11.36 7.98
CA ARG A 23 -0.70 11.36 9.35
C ARG A 23 -1.76 12.44 9.56
N LYS A 24 -1.59 13.62 8.96
CA LYS A 24 -2.58 14.70 9.04
C LYS A 24 -3.83 14.34 8.24
N PHE A 25 -3.65 13.76 7.06
CA PHE A 25 -4.76 13.30 6.21
C PHE A 25 -5.60 12.23 6.92
N GLN A 26 -4.95 11.21 7.50
CA GLN A 26 -5.62 10.17 8.30
C GLN A 26 -6.45 10.77 9.44
N LYS A 27 -5.89 11.73 10.20
CA LYS A 27 -6.62 12.42 11.28
C LYS A 27 -7.85 13.18 10.79
N ILE A 28 -7.78 13.81 9.61
CA ILE A 28 -8.91 14.54 9.03
C ILE A 28 -10.03 13.56 8.64
N ILE A 29 -9.69 12.43 8.02
CA ILE A 29 -10.66 11.37 7.71
C ILE A 29 -11.29 10.87 9.01
N GLU A 30 -10.47 10.59 10.02
CA GLU A 30 -10.93 10.05 11.29
C GLU A 30 -11.90 10.97 12.01
N TYR A 31 -11.55 12.25 12.07
CA TYR A 31 -12.43 13.28 12.61
C TYR A 31 -13.79 13.32 11.88
N LYS A 32 -13.80 13.37 10.55
CA LYS A 32 -15.04 13.47 9.77
C LYS A 32 -15.90 12.20 9.85
N ALA A 33 -15.28 11.04 9.85
CA ALA A 33 -15.98 9.76 9.99
C ALA A 33 -16.65 9.64 11.36
N ARG A 34 -15.95 10.04 12.44
CA ARG A 34 -16.52 10.07 13.80
C ARG A 34 -17.74 11.00 13.88
N LEU A 35 -17.68 12.18 13.26
CA LEU A 35 -18.84 13.08 13.17
C LEU A 35 -20.01 12.46 12.41
N SER A 36 -19.74 11.60 11.44
CA SER A 36 -20.75 10.91 10.64
C SER A 36 -21.21 9.58 11.25
N GLY A 37 -20.69 9.20 12.42
CA GLY A 37 -20.97 7.90 13.06
C GLY A 37 -20.38 6.69 12.34
N ILE A 38 -19.38 6.88 11.46
CA ILE A 38 -18.76 5.80 10.68
C ILE A 38 -17.57 5.21 11.47
N SER A 39 -17.56 3.89 11.63
CA SER A 39 -16.44 3.17 12.25
C SER A 39 -15.22 3.11 11.32
N ILE A 40 -14.03 3.38 11.87
CA ILE A 40 -12.75 3.27 11.15
C ILE A 40 -11.94 2.10 11.69
N VAL A 41 -11.34 1.33 10.77
CA VAL A 41 -10.38 0.29 11.08
C VAL A 41 -9.11 0.54 10.28
N TYR A 42 -7.96 0.51 10.96
CA TYR A 42 -6.65 0.54 10.31
C TYR A 42 -6.23 -0.88 9.98
N VAL A 43 -5.84 -1.12 8.73
CA VAL A 43 -5.34 -2.41 8.24
C VAL A 43 -3.87 -2.29 7.87
N ASP A 44 -3.10 -3.37 8.03
CA ASP A 44 -1.72 -3.42 7.59
C ASP A 44 -1.67 -3.37 6.06
N ALA A 45 -0.90 -2.43 5.51
CA ALA A 45 -0.73 -2.27 4.06
C ALA A 45 0.30 -3.25 3.49
N ASN A 46 1.01 -4.02 4.33
CA ASN A 46 2.03 -4.94 3.90
C ASN A 46 1.49 -5.95 2.87
N GLY A 47 2.22 -6.13 1.76
CA GLY A 47 1.86 -7.06 0.68
C GLY A 47 0.70 -6.64 -0.21
N THR A 48 0.00 -5.53 0.05
CA THR A 48 -1.16 -5.10 -0.77
C THR A 48 -0.80 -4.72 -2.22
N SER A 49 0.45 -4.32 -2.45
CA SER A 49 0.98 -3.98 -3.79
C SER A 49 1.60 -5.17 -4.53
N SER A 50 1.87 -6.28 -3.85
CA SER A 50 2.60 -7.42 -4.40
C SER A 50 1.81 -8.72 -4.39
N LEU A 51 0.72 -8.79 -3.64
CA LEU A 51 -0.15 -9.97 -3.51
C LEU A 51 -1.52 -9.69 -4.12
N CYS A 52 -2.10 -10.73 -4.72
CA CYS A 52 -3.44 -10.66 -5.27
C CYS A 52 -4.48 -10.59 -4.14
N PRO A 53 -5.39 -9.60 -4.15
CA PRO A 53 -6.44 -9.48 -3.11
C PRO A 53 -7.46 -10.62 -3.14
N ILE A 54 -7.56 -11.36 -4.25
CA ILE A 54 -8.51 -12.48 -4.40
C ILE A 54 -7.93 -13.80 -3.88
N CYS A 55 -6.66 -14.08 -4.20
CA CYS A 55 -6.09 -15.41 -3.99
C CYS A 55 -4.74 -15.43 -3.26
N GLY A 56 -4.20 -14.26 -2.87
CA GLY A 56 -2.93 -14.14 -2.16
C GLY A 56 -1.68 -14.48 -2.97
N ALA A 57 -1.81 -14.83 -4.25
CA ALA A 57 -0.66 -15.13 -5.11
C ALA A 57 0.11 -13.85 -5.48
N LYS A 58 1.43 -13.96 -5.66
CA LYS A 58 2.25 -12.83 -6.09
C LYS A 58 1.79 -12.29 -7.45
N LEU A 59 1.63 -10.98 -7.53
CA LEU A 59 1.36 -10.25 -8.76
C LEU A 59 2.63 -10.17 -9.60
N SER A 60 2.49 -10.33 -10.92
CA SER A 60 3.56 -10.09 -11.87
C SER A 60 3.30 -8.81 -12.66
N LEU A 61 4.33 -7.98 -12.80
CA LEU A 61 4.32 -6.84 -13.70
C LEU A 61 4.23 -7.35 -15.15
N ASN A 62 3.24 -6.85 -15.88
CA ASN A 62 3.24 -6.90 -17.34
C ASN A 62 3.90 -5.62 -17.86
N GLY A 63 4.50 -5.68 -19.06
CA GLY A 63 5.33 -4.63 -19.68
C GLY A 63 4.68 -3.26 -19.94
N HIS A 64 3.52 -2.97 -19.36
CA HIS A 64 2.76 -1.72 -19.48
C HIS A 64 2.22 -1.20 -18.13
N GLY A 65 2.87 -1.51 -17.00
CA GLY A 65 2.42 -1.07 -15.68
C GLY A 65 1.17 -1.80 -15.16
N THR A 66 0.71 -2.84 -15.85
CA THR A 66 -0.43 -3.66 -15.41
C THR A 66 0.08 -4.79 -14.52
N LEU A 67 -0.50 -4.96 -13.34
CA LEU A 67 -0.23 -6.12 -12.48
C LEU A 67 -1.20 -7.26 -12.85
N LYS A 68 -0.66 -8.42 -13.20
CA LYS A 68 -1.45 -9.62 -13.49
C LYS A 68 -1.22 -10.69 -12.44
N CYS A 69 -2.30 -11.28 -11.95
CA CYS A 69 -2.25 -12.50 -11.18
C CYS A 69 -2.29 -13.71 -12.13
N LYS A 70 -1.24 -14.53 -12.10
CA LYS A 70 -1.18 -15.77 -12.91
C LYS A 70 -2.13 -16.87 -12.42
N LYS A 71 -2.59 -16.80 -11.17
CA LYS A 71 -3.39 -17.86 -10.53
C LYS A 71 -4.90 -17.68 -10.73
N CYS A 72 -5.41 -16.46 -10.57
CA CYS A 72 -6.84 -16.15 -10.71
C CYS A 72 -7.17 -15.25 -11.90
N GLY A 73 -6.18 -14.81 -12.67
CA GLY A 73 -6.39 -13.98 -13.86
C GLY A 73 -6.69 -12.50 -13.59
N LEU A 74 -6.69 -12.06 -12.32
CA LEU A 74 -6.87 -10.65 -11.97
C LEU A 74 -5.88 -9.77 -12.74
N MET A 75 -6.39 -8.74 -13.41
CA MET A 75 -5.59 -7.69 -14.03
C MET A 75 -5.89 -6.37 -13.32
N LEU A 76 -4.91 -5.87 -12.57
CA LEU A 76 -4.94 -4.52 -12.03
C LEU A 76 -4.25 -3.63 -13.04
N ILE A 77 -5.06 -2.85 -13.75
CA ILE A 77 -4.58 -1.68 -14.46
C ILE A 77 -4.20 -0.70 -13.34
N GLU A 78 -3.01 -0.10 -13.37
CA GLU A 78 -2.74 1.09 -12.54
C GLU A 78 -3.75 2.18 -12.97
N THR A 79 -4.95 2.16 -12.41
CA THR A 79 -5.92 3.23 -12.60
C THR A 79 -5.62 4.32 -11.59
N LEU A 80 -4.79 5.26 -12.03
CA LEU A 80 -4.86 6.73 -11.91
C LEU A 80 -3.46 7.34 -11.78
#